data_AF-A0A1Z9F0S0-F1
#
_entry.id   AF-A0A1Z9F0S0-F1
#
_cell.length_a   1.000
_cell.length_b   1.000
_cell.length_c   1.000
_cell.angle_alpha   90.00
_cell.angle_beta   90.00
_cell.angle_gamma   90.00
#
_symmetry.space_group_name_H-M   'P 1'
#
loop_
_entity.id
_entity.type
_entity.pdbx_description
1 polymer ?
#
loop_
_entity_poly.entity_id
_entity_poly.type
_entity_poly.pdbx_seq_one_letter_code
_entity_poly.pdbx_strand_id
1 'polypeptide(L)'
;MAKILLIISLVLLTNCAYKPVIDTAGRSGTFDEDKAREITNDIQHCDTLAKDNVNQVWDMMQQAGNLYLSTGTLGLIPKREMETHKVTRKCLENRGHSVVK
;
A
#
# COMPACT_ATOMS: atom_id res chain seq x y z
N MET A 1 30.92 -24.44 3.65
CA MET A 1 30.22 -23.48 2.78
C MET A 1 28.71 -23.73 2.74
N ALA A 2 28.22 -24.94 2.42
CA ALA A 2 26.78 -25.26 2.37
C ALA A 2 25.98 -24.93 3.65
N LYS A 3 26.56 -25.15 4.85
CA LYS A 3 25.90 -24.84 6.13
C LYS A 3 25.67 -23.33 6.35
N ILE A 4 26.56 -22.48 5.84
CA ILE A 4 26.45 -21.02 5.98
C ILE A 4 25.34 -20.49 5.06
N LEU A 5 25.26 -20.99 3.82
CA LEU A 5 24.17 -20.67 2.88
C LEU A 5 22.80 -21.06 3.44
N LEU A 6 22.71 -22.19 4.14
CA LEU A 6 21.48 -22.69 4.75
C LEU A 6 21.04 -21.82 5.95
N ILE A 7 21.98 -21.32 6.75
CA ILE A 7 21.67 -20.40 7.85
C ILE A 7 21.19 -19.04 7.30
N ILE A 8 21.84 -18.54 6.24
CA ILE A 8 21.44 -17.28 5.59
C ILE A 8 20.04 -17.40 4.97
N SER A 9 19.70 -18.54 4.35
CA SER A 9 18.35 -18.74 3.79
C SER A 9 17.27 -18.79 4.87
N LEU A 10 17.52 -19.39 6.04
CA LEU A 10 16.57 -19.36 7.14
C LEU A 10 16.31 -17.96 7.70
N VAL A 11 17.34 -17.11 7.80
CA VAL A 11 17.21 -15.72 8.30
C VAL A 11 16.43 -14.83 7.32
N LEU A 12 16.52 -15.12 6.01
CA LEU A 12 15.73 -14.43 5.00
C LEU A 12 14.24 -14.81 5.08
N LEU A 13 13.93 -16.08 5.40
CA LEU A 13 12.55 -16.57 5.52
C LEU A 13 11.81 -15.98 6.72
N THR A 14 12.48 -15.69 7.84
CA THR A 14 11.83 -15.10 9.03
C THR A 14 11.35 -13.66 8.82
N ASN A 15 11.88 -12.95 7.82
CA ASN A 15 11.47 -11.57 7.50
C ASN A 15 10.25 -11.50 6.55
N CYS A 16 9.70 -12.64 6.12
CA CYS A 16 8.48 -12.70 5.30
C CYS A 16 7.17 -12.72 6.12
N ALA A 17 7.19 -12.34 7.40
CA ALA A 17 5.97 -12.23 8.19
C ALA A 17 5.06 -11.12 7.63
N TYR A 18 3.88 -11.50 7.14
CA TYR A 18 2.87 -10.56 6.67
C TYR A 18 2.39 -9.67 7.82
N LYS A 19 2.65 -8.36 7.71
CA LYS A 19 2.14 -7.35 8.65
C LYS A 19 1.01 -6.58 7.95
N PRO A 20 -0.26 -6.93 8.17
CA PRO A 20 -1.37 -6.20 7.58
C PRO A 20 -1.41 -4.77 8.14
N VAL A 21 -1.74 -3.80 7.28
CA VAL A 21 -2.09 -2.45 7.71
C VAL A 21 -3.53 -2.50 8.22
N ILE A 22 -3.72 -2.32 9.53
CA ILE A 22 -5.03 -2.41 10.17
C ILE A 22 -5.57 -1.01 10.39
N ASP A 23 -6.63 -0.64 9.67
CA ASP A 23 -7.45 0.52 9.99
C ASP A 23 -8.48 0.13 11.05
N THR A 24 -8.24 0.54 12.30
CA THR A 24 -9.15 0.23 13.43
C THR A 24 -10.47 1.00 13.37
N ALA A 25 -10.54 2.08 12.60
CA ALA A 25 -11.75 2.91 12.47
C ALA A 25 -12.66 2.46 11.32
N GLY A 26 -12.13 1.71 10.35
CA GLY A 26 -12.92 1.02 9.34
C GLY A 26 -13.62 -0.20 9.93
N ARG A 27 -14.88 -0.08 10.37
CA ARG A 27 -15.67 -1.25 10.80
C ARG A 27 -15.96 -2.13 9.58
N SER A 28 -15.65 -3.43 9.69
CA SER A 28 -16.03 -4.41 8.66
C SER A 28 -17.53 -4.72 8.75
N GLY A 29 -18.37 -3.90 8.12
CA GLY A 29 -19.80 -4.14 8.10
C GLY A 29 -20.60 -2.85 7.96
N THR A 30 -21.68 -2.96 7.19
CA THR A 30 -22.67 -1.94 6.82
C THR A 30 -22.78 -0.83 7.85
N PHE A 31 -22.51 0.40 7.43
CA PHE A 31 -22.63 1.56 8.30
C PHE A 31 -24.09 1.84 8.61
N ASP A 32 -24.47 1.80 9.88
CA ASP A 32 -25.82 2.17 10.34
C ASP A 32 -26.09 3.69 10.18
N GLU A 33 -25.04 4.49 9.94
CA GLU A 33 -25.05 5.94 9.88
C GLU A 33 -24.10 6.45 8.77
N ASP A 34 -24.36 7.64 8.20
CA ASP A 34 -23.46 8.26 7.22
C ASP A 34 -22.10 8.62 7.85
N LYS A 35 -21.08 7.80 7.56
CA LYS A 35 -19.69 8.01 7.97
C LYS A 35 -18.90 8.91 7.03
N ALA A 36 -19.38 9.16 5.81
CA ALA A 36 -18.68 10.01 4.84
C ALA A 36 -18.71 11.50 5.21
N ARG A 37 -19.36 11.84 6.33
CA ARG A 37 -19.54 13.19 6.84
C ARG A 37 -18.23 13.92 7.18
N GLU A 38 -17.15 13.19 7.49
CA GLU A 38 -15.83 13.75 7.84
C GLU A 38 -14.71 13.40 6.84
N ILE A 39 -14.98 13.59 5.54
CA ILE A 39 -14.01 13.30 4.46
C ILE A 39 -12.60 13.86 4.69
N THR A 40 -12.46 15.06 5.25
CA THR A 40 -11.15 15.69 5.50
C THR A 40 -10.36 14.95 6.59
N ASN A 41 -11.04 14.47 7.63
CA ASN A 41 -10.43 13.71 8.72
C ASN A 41 -9.99 12.34 8.20
N ASP A 42 -10.87 11.68 7.44
CA ASP A 42 -10.59 10.36 6.86
C ASP A 42 -9.41 10.39 5.89
N ILE A 43 -9.31 11.41 5.03
CA ILE A 43 -8.17 11.57 4.13
C ILE A 43 -6.86 11.71 4.92
N GLN A 44 -6.83 12.56 5.95
CA GLN A 44 -5.62 12.76 6.76
C GLN A 44 -5.21 11.48 7.50
N HIS A 45 -6.19 10.77 8.05
CA HIS A 45 -5.94 9.52 8.76
C HIS A 45 -5.42 8.44 7.82
N CYS A 46 -6.08 8.24 6.67
CA CYS A 46 -5.68 7.23 5.69
C CYS A 46 -4.31 7.55 5.06
N ASP A 47 -4.00 8.82 4.82
CA ASP A 47 -2.68 9.24 4.32
C ASP A 47 -1.57 9.01 5.36
N THR A 48 -1.84 9.30 6.64
CA THR A 48 -0.90 9.03 7.74
C THR A 48 -0.66 7.52 7.88
N LEU A 49 -1.73 6.72 7.86
CA LEU A 49 -1.67 5.27 7.91
C LEU A 49 -0.86 4.69 6.74
N ALA A 50 -1.05 5.23 5.54
CA ALA A 50 -0.28 4.84 4.35
C ALA A 50 1.20 5.21 4.50
N LYS A 51 1.53 6.40 4.99
CA LYS A 51 2.92 6.86 5.19
C LYS A 51 3.67 6.04 6.24
N ASP A 52 3.01 5.66 7.32
CA ASP A 52 3.64 4.92 8.42
C ASP A 52 3.91 3.45 8.05
N ASN A 53 3.15 2.90 7.10
CA ASN A 53 3.22 1.47 6.74
C ASN A 53 3.83 1.20 5.37
N VAL A 54 3.89 2.20 4.47
CA VAL A 54 4.50 2.06 3.15
C VAL A 54 5.88 2.71 3.16
N ASN A 55 6.90 1.95 2.78
CA ASN A 55 8.23 2.52 2.56
C ASN A 55 8.23 3.39 1.29
N GLN A 56 8.06 4.69 1.46
CA GLN A 56 7.98 5.67 0.37
C GLN A 56 9.21 5.66 -0.55
N VAL A 57 10.40 5.41 -0.01
CA VAL A 57 11.65 5.36 -0.79
C VAL A 57 11.64 4.16 -1.73
N TRP A 58 11.23 3.00 -1.23
CA TRP A 58 11.11 1.79 -2.03
C TRP A 58 10.04 1.93 -3.11
N ASP A 59 8.89 2.53 -2.78
CA ASP A 59 7.78 2.75 -3.70
C ASP A 59 8.15 3.72 -4.82
N MET A 60 8.84 4.82 -4.49
CA MET A 60 9.38 5.76 -5.48
C MET A 60 10.42 5.10 -6.39
N MET A 61 11.32 4.27 -5.86
CA MET A 61 12.31 3.55 -6.65
C MET A 61 11.64 2.57 -7.63
N GLN A 62 10.61 1.85 -7.18
CA GLN A 62 9.79 0.97 -8.01
C GLN A 62 9.07 1.75 -9.12
N GLN A 63 8.52 2.92 -8.80
CA GLN A 63 7.85 3.76 -9.78
C GLN A 63 8.82 4.30 -10.84
N ALA A 64 10.01 4.75 -10.43
CA ALA A 64 11.05 5.20 -11.36
C ALA A 64 11.53 4.08 -12.28
N GLY A 65 11.77 2.88 -11.73
CA GLY A 65 12.12 1.70 -12.53
C GLY A 65 11.02 1.29 -13.50
N ASN A 66 9.77 1.31 -13.07
CA ASN A 66 8.63 0.99 -13.92
C ASN A 66 8.42 2.04 -15.02
N LEU A 67 8.62 3.33 -14.73
CA LEU A 67 8.57 4.39 -15.75
C LEU A 67 9.67 4.18 -16.80
N TYR A 68 10.89 3.89 -16.39
CA TYR A 68 12.00 3.58 -17.30
C TYR A 68 11.66 2.40 -18.21
N LEU A 69 11.18 1.29 -17.64
CA LEU A 69 10.74 0.12 -18.40
C LEU A 69 9.56 0.41 -19.31
N SER A 70 8.56 1.18 -18.86
CA SER A 70 7.41 1.59 -19.66
C SER A 70 7.85 2.43 -20.85
N THR A 71 8.75 3.40 -20.66
CA THR A 71 9.29 4.20 -21.78
C THR A 71 10.12 3.37 -22.75
N GLY A 72 10.96 2.44 -22.26
CA GLY A 72 11.77 1.55 -23.10
C GLY A 72 10.95 0.51 -23.87
N THR A 73 9.78 0.14 -23.34
CA THR A 73 8.83 -0.79 -23.98
C THR A 73 7.71 -0.09 -24.74
N LEU A 74 7.85 1.21 -25.04
CA LEU A 74 6.83 2.01 -25.75
C LEU A 74 5.43 1.91 -25.12
N GLY A 75 5.35 1.80 -23.80
CA GLY A 75 4.10 1.74 -23.06
C GLY A 75 3.43 0.36 -23.03
N LEU A 76 4.09 -0.70 -23.50
CA LEU A 76 3.58 -2.08 -23.34
C LEU A 76 3.50 -2.49 -21.87
N ILE A 77 4.43 -1.99 -21.04
CA ILE A 77 4.36 -2.17 -19.59
C ILE A 77 3.51 -1.04 -18.99
N PRO A 78 2.42 -1.37 -18.28
CA PRO A 78 1.56 -0.37 -17.65
C PRO A 78 2.30 0.34 -16.50
N LYS A 79 1.98 1.63 -16.34
CA LYS A 79 2.50 2.44 -15.24
C LYS A 79 1.99 1.89 -13.91
N ARG A 80 2.89 1.70 -12.95
CA ARG A 80 2.54 1.29 -11.60
C ARG A 80 2.07 2.50 -10.78
N GLU A 81 0.90 2.39 -10.18
CA GLU A 81 0.42 3.32 -9.15
C GLU A 81 1.18 3.08 -7.84
N MET A 82 1.52 4.16 -7.12
CA MET A 82 2.20 4.12 -5.82
C MET A 82 1.37 3.30 -4.82
N GLU A 83 2.03 2.45 -4.04
CA GLU A 83 1.40 1.68 -2.98
C GLU A 83 0.77 2.59 -1.92
N THR A 84 1.31 3.79 -1.68
CA THR A 84 0.70 4.79 -0.78
C THR A 84 -0.72 5.15 -1.21
N HIS A 85 -0.92 5.49 -2.49
CA HIS A 85 -2.24 5.84 -3.04
C HIS A 85 -3.20 4.66 -2.99
N LYS A 86 -2.73 3.44 -3.23
CA LYS A 86 -3.56 2.23 -3.13
C LYS A 86 -4.04 1.97 -1.69
N VAL A 87 -3.17 2.13 -0.70
CA VAL A 87 -3.52 1.94 0.71
C VAL A 87 -4.52 3.02 1.15
N THR A 88 -4.28 4.28 0.79
CA THR A 88 -5.21 5.39 1.07
C THR A 88 -6.57 5.15 0.43
N ARG A 89 -6.62 4.75 -0.86
CA ARG A 89 -7.88 4.46 -1.56
C ARG A 89 -8.66 3.34 -0.87
N LYS A 90 -8.02 2.23 -0.55
CA LYS A 90 -8.67 1.11 0.16
C LYS A 90 -9.18 1.51 1.54
N CYS A 91 -8.41 2.35 2.26
CA CYS A 91 -8.83 2.88 3.56
C CYS A 91 -10.10 3.74 3.43
N LEU A 92 -10.16 4.62 2.42
CA LEU A 92 -11.34 5.45 2.14
C LEU A 92 -12.55 4.63 1.66
N GLU A 93 -12.35 3.65 0.78
CA GLU A 93 -13.39 2.72 0.31
C GLU A 93 -14.00 1.93 1.48
N ASN A 94 -13.14 1.40 2.37
CA ASN A 94 -13.57 0.69 3.57
C ASN A 94 -14.33 1.58 4.56
N ARG A 95 -14.22 2.91 4.45
CA ARG A 95 -14.96 3.90 5.25
C ARG A 95 -16.25 4.38 4.59
N GLY A 96 -16.59 3.83 3.41
CA GLY A 96 -17.82 4.15 2.68
C GLY A 96 -17.69 5.30 1.68
N HIS A 97 -16.47 5.78 1.40
CA HIS A 97 -16.24 6.80 0.37
C HIS A 97 -16.15 6.14 -1.01
N SER A 98 -16.84 6.71 -2.00
CA SER A 98 -16.69 6.31 -3.41
C SER A 98 -15.47 7.03 -4.01
N VAL A 99 -14.36 6.30 -4.19
CA VAL A 99 -13.14 6.83 -4.81
C VAL A 99 -13.19 6.54 -6.31
N VAL A 100 -13.33 7.59 -7.13
CA VAL A 100 -13.60 7.47 -8.57
C VAL A 100 -12.31 7.48 -9.42
N LYS A 101 -11.12 7.63 -8.81
CA LYS A 101 -9.86 7.80 -9.54
C LYS A 101 -8.69 7.00 -8.96
#